data_AF-A0A3N6A0C1-F1
#
_entry.id   AF-A0A3N6A0C1-F1
#
_cell.length_a   1.000
_cell.length_b   1.000
_cell.length_c   1.000
_cell.angle_alpha   90.00
_cell.angle_beta   90.00
_cell.angle_gamma   90.00
#
_symmetry.space_group_name_H-M   'P 1'
#
loop_
_entity.id
_entity.type
_entity.pdbx_description
1 polymer ?
#
loop_
_entity_poly.entity_id
_entity_poly.type
_entity_poly.pdbx_seq_one_letter_code
_entity_poly.pdbx_strand_id
1 'polypeptide(L)'
;MTVADPLPSSAILQELRSFGELGTVLLIAAHPDDENTRLIAYFARERGYRIAYLSLTRGDGGQNLLGSELGQALGAIRTQELLAARRVDGGEQFFTRAIDFGFSKSADETLRIWDRQAVLGDIVRIIR
;
A
#
# COMPACT_ATOMS: atom_id res chain seq x y z
N MET A 1 20.73 8.92 -21.43
CA MET A 1 20.69 8.44 -20.03
C MET A 1 21.35 9.50 -19.17
N THR A 2 20.58 10.24 -18.39
CA THR A 2 21.13 11.10 -17.34
C THR A 2 21.60 10.21 -16.20
N VAL A 3 22.84 10.38 -15.76
CA VAL A 3 23.35 9.72 -14.55
C VAL A 3 22.53 10.26 -13.39
N ALA A 4 21.90 9.37 -12.62
CA ALA A 4 21.12 9.77 -11.45
C ALA A 4 22.05 10.47 -10.44
N ASP A 5 21.58 11.56 -9.85
CA ASP A 5 22.33 12.26 -8.81
C ASP A 5 22.62 11.30 -7.63
N PRO A 6 23.81 11.40 -7.01
CA PRO A 6 24.15 10.57 -5.88
C PRO A 6 23.19 10.82 -4.70
N LEU A 7 22.82 9.75 -4.00
CA LEU A 7 21.94 9.84 -2.83
C LEU A 7 22.57 10.76 -1.75
N PRO A 8 21.75 11.55 -1.03
CA PRO A 8 22.22 12.31 0.12
C PRO A 8 22.86 11.38 1.17
N SER A 9 23.89 11.86 1.87
CA SER A 9 24.59 11.09 2.91
C SER A 9 23.66 10.59 4.01
N SER A 10 22.60 11.36 4.33
CA SER A 10 21.57 10.96 5.28
C SER A 10 20.75 9.75 4.81
N ALA A 11 20.44 9.65 3.51
CA ALA A 11 19.73 8.52 2.93
C ALA A 11 20.60 7.25 2.96
N ILE A 12 21.88 7.37 2.60
CA ILE A 12 22.83 6.25 2.67
C ILE A 12 22.99 5.76 4.12
N LEU A 13 23.12 6.69 5.08
CA LEU A 13 23.20 6.32 6.50
C LEU A 13 21.93 5.60 6.98
N GLN A 14 20.76 6.03 6.51
CA GLN A 14 19.51 5.36 6.83
C GLN A 14 19.47 3.94 6.27
N GLU A 15 19.89 3.73 5.02
CA GLU A 15 19.97 2.39 4.42
C GLU A 15 20.93 1.47 5.19
N LEU A 16 22.09 1.99 5.61
CA LEU A 16 23.04 1.22 6.42
C LEU A 16 22.46 0.83 7.80
N ARG A 17 21.64 1.71 8.41
CA ARG A 17 20.94 1.38 9.66
C ARG A 17 19.91 0.28 9.44
N SER A 18 19.09 0.40 8.39
CA SER A 18 18.09 -0.61 8.04
C SER A 18 18.70 -1.95 7.63
N PHE A 19 19.91 -1.97 7.06
CA PHE A 19 20.58 -3.18 6.58
C PHE A 19 20.82 -4.23 7.69
N GLY A 20 21.05 -3.77 8.93
CA GLY A 20 21.25 -4.66 10.09
C GLY A 20 19.96 -5.23 10.68
N GLU A 21 18.80 -4.76 10.23
CA GLU A 21 17.51 -5.09 10.81
C GLU A 21 16.80 -6.22 10.05
N LEU A 22 16.22 -7.16 10.79
CA LEU A 22 15.50 -8.31 10.22
C LEU A 22 13.98 -8.21 10.39
N GLY A 23 13.50 -7.13 11.01
CA GLY A 23 12.08 -6.90 11.22
C GLY A 23 11.34 -6.74 9.89
N THR A 24 10.29 -7.53 9.68
CA THR A 24 9.34 -7.34 8.58
C THR A 24 7.93 -7.20 9.14
N VAL A 25 7.19 -6.21 8.67
CA VAL A 25 5.80 -5.94 9.04
C VAL A 25 4.94 -5.84 7.78
N LEU A 26 3.79 -6.50 7.77
CA LEU A 26 2.78 -6.37 6.72
C LEU A 26 1.47 -5.87 7.34
N LEU A 27 1.06 -4.66 6.97
CA LEU A 27 -0.25 -4.10 7.28
C LEU A 27 -1.21 -4.48 6.16
N ILE A 28 -2.36 -5.07 6.47
CA ILE A 28 -3.36 -5.47 5.49
C ILE A 28 -4.67 -4.78 5.84
N ALA A 29 -5.24 -4.03 4.90
CA ALA A 29 -6.58 -3.47 5.03
C ALA A 29 -7.26 -3.33 3.65
N ALA A 30 -8.50 -2.85 3.62
CA ALA A 30 -9.35 -2.99 2.45
C ALA A 30 -9.08 -1.93 1.37
N HIS A 31 -8.86 -0.68 1.77
CA HIS A 31 -8.80 0.46 0.86
C HIS A 31 -7.55 1.33 1.08
N PRO A 32 -7.12 2.10 0.07
CA PRO A 32 -6.28 3.27 0.34
C PRO A 32 -6.94 4.14 1.39
N ASP A 33 -6.21 4.69 2.36
CA ASP A 33 -6.67 5.46 3.55
C ASP A 33 -6.92 4.68 4.84
N ASP A 34 -7.06 3.34 4.78
CA ASP A 34 -7.18 2.51 5.98
C ASP A 34 -5.84 2.38 6.74
N GLU A 35 -4.70 2.76 6.13
CA GLU A 35 -3.39 2.57 6.74
C GLU A 35 -3.09 3.55 7.88
N ASN A 36 -2.26 3.09 8.83
CA ASN A 36 -1.67 3.99 9.81
C ASN A 36 -0.31 4.52 9.31
N THR A 37 -0.32 5.65 8.62
CA THR A 37 0.90 6.27 8.06
C THR A 37 1.98 6.53 9.11
N ARG A 38 1.61 6.90 10.35
CA ARG A 38 2.58 7.14 11.43
C ARG A 38 3.29 5.85 11.84
N LEU A 39 2.55 4.75 11.88
CA LEU A 39 3.10 3.44 12.20
C LEU A 39 4.04 2.95 11.09
N ILE A 40 3.67 3.20 9.82
CA ILE A 40 4.54 2.92 8.67
C ILE A 40 5.85 3.69 8.78
N ALA A 41 5.78 5.01 8.96
CA ALA A 41 6.97 5.86 9.11
C ALA A 41 7.84 5.44 10.30
N TYR A 42 7.22 5.08 11.43
CA TYR A 42 7.95 4.59 12.61
C TYR A 42 8.73 3.32 12.30
N PHE A 43 8.09 2.31 11.72
CA PHE A 43 8.80 1.06 11.42
C PHE A 43 9.86 1.25 10.32
N ALA A 44 9.55 1.96 9.24
CA ALA A 44 10.48 2.16 8.14
C ALA A 44 11.68 3.05 8.49
N ARG A 45 11.43 4.20 9.14
CA ARG A 45 12.44 5.24 9.35
C ARG A 45 13.09 5.17 10.73
N GLU A 46 12.32 4.93 11.79
CA GLU A 46 12.87 4.88 13.14
C GLU A 46 13.45 3.50 13.46
N ARG A 47 12.69 2.43 13.18
CA ARG A 47 13.14 1.06 13.47
C ARG A 47 13.97 0.42 12.36
N GLY A 48 13.98 1.00 11.16
CA GLY A 48 14.68 0.43 10.00
C GLY A 48 14.08 -0.89 9.49
N TYR A 49 12.86 -1.24 9.92
CA TYR A 49 12.19 -2.48 9.50
C TYR A 49 11.66 -2.35 8.08
N ARG A 50 11.62 -3.47 7.37
CA ARG A 50 10.86 -3.56 6.13
C ARG A 50 9.37 -3.57 6.48
N ILE A 51 8.63 -2.55 6.05
CA ILE A 51 7.19 -2.50 6.27
C ILE A 51 6.47 -2.28 4.95
N ALA A 52 5.40 -3.04 4.75
CA ALA A 52 4.55 -2.95 3.58
C ALA A 52 3.09 -2.72 3.99
N TYR A 53 2.39 -1.92 3.20
CA TYR A 53 0.93 -1.83 3.24
C TYR A 53 0.33 -2.56 2.04
N LEU A 54 -0.50 -3.56 2.32
CA LEU A 54 -1.33 -4.24 1.34
C LEU A 54 -2.75 -3.71 1.45
N SER A 55 -3.12 -2.83 0.53
CA SER A 55 -4.52 -2.47 0.31
C SER A 55 -5.15 -3.56 -0.57
N LEU A 56 -6.23 -4.19 -0.13
CA LEU A 56 -6.87 -5.24 -0.94
C LEU A 56 -7.38 -4.67 -2.27
N THR A 57 -7.97 -3.49 -2.23
CA THR A 57 -8.51 -2.79 -3.41
C THR A 57 -7.67 -1.58 -3.79
N ARG A 58 -8.01 -0.94 -4.91
CA ARG A 58 -7.46 0.36 -5.31
C ARG A 58 -8.35 1.54 -4.91
N GLY A 59 -9.44 1.30 -4.17
CA GLY A 59 -10.37 2.34 -3.74
C GLY A 59 -11.20 2.94 -4.87
N ASP A 60 -11.41 2.19 -5.95
CA ASP A 60 -12.13 2.58 -7.17
C ASP A 60 -13.66 2.76 -6.97
N GLY A 61 -14.23 2.17 -5.92
CA GLY A 61 -15.63 2.33 -5.53
C GLY A 61 -15.89 3.52 -4.61
N GLY A 62 -14.85 4.29 -4.27
CA GLY A 62 -14.91 5.43 -3.38
C GLY A 62 -15.49 6.70 -4.00
N GLN A 63 -15.59 7.74 -3.17
CA GLN A 63 -15.95 9.10 -3.59
C GLN A 63 -14.69 9.92 -3.87
N ASN A 64 -14.80 10.87 -4.80
CA ASN A 64 -13.75 11.83 -5.10
C ASN A 64 -14.22 13.25 -4.73
N LEU A 65 -13.61 13.84 -3.70
CA LEU A 65 -13.94 15.19 -3.25
C LEU A 65 -13.29 16.30 -4.11
N LEU A 66 -12.21 15.99 -4.82
CA LEU A 66 -11.40 16.96 -5.56
C LEU A 66 -11.70 17.00 -7.05
N GLY A 67 -12.48 16.05 -7.56
CA GLY A 67 -12.72 15.90 -8.99
C GLY A 67 -13.96 15.05 -9.30
N SER A 68 -14.07 14.67 -10.58
CA SER A 68 -15.23 13.92 -11.11
C SER A 68 -14.90 12.47 -11.44
N GLU A 69 -13.65 12.06 -11.26
CA GLU A 69 -13.16 10.73 -11.55
C GLU A 69 -13.76 9.70 -10.58
N LEU A 70 -14.22 8.59 -11.15
CA LEU A 70 -14.80 7.44 -10.44
C LEU A 70 -14.27 6.14 -11.04
N GLY A 71 -14.49 5.01 -10.36
CA GLY A 71 -14.10 3.70 -10.85
C GLY A 71 -12.60 3.61 -11.08
N GLN A 72 -12.20 3.01 -12.21
CA GLN A 72 -10.78 2.77 -12.53
C GLN A 72 -9.94 4.05 -12.57
N ALA A 73 -10.51 5.18 -13.00
CA ALA A 73 -9.79 6.46 -13.03
C ALA A 73 -9.45 6.92 -11.59
N LEU A 74 -10.42 6.81 -10.68
CA LEU A 74 -10.18 7.09 -9.26
C LEU A 74 -9.19 6.10 -8.65
N GLY A 75 -9.32 4.81 -8.95
CA GLY A 75 -8.39 3.79 -8.47
C GLY A 75 -6.94 4.03 -8.93
N ALA A 76 -6.75 4.55 -10.14
CA ALA A 76 -5.43 4.96 -10.64
C ALA A 76 -4.87 6.16 -9.87
N ILE A 77 -5.70 7.17 -9.59
CA ILE A 77 -5.33 8.33 -8.76
C ILE A 77 -4.90 7.88 -7.37
N ARG A 78 -5.75 7.12 -6.66
CA ARG A 78 -5.48 6.66 -5.28
C ARG A 78 -4.28 5.73 -5.19
N THR A 79 -4.03 4.96 -6.25
CA THR A 79 -2.79 4.18 -6.37
C THR A 79 -1.57 5.10 -6.37
N GLN A 80 -1.59 6.20 -7.12
CA GLN A 80 -0.49 7.17 -7.14
C GLN A 80 -0.38 7.95 -5.83
N GLU A 81 -1.49 8.26 -5.17
CA GLU A 81 -1.50 8.88 -3.84
C GLU A 81 -0.76 8.01 -2.82
N LEU A 82 -1.08 6.71 -2.73
CA LEU A 82 -0.38 5.79 -1.84
C LEU A 82 1.09 5.60 -2.21
N LEU A 83 1.41 5.45 -3.50
CA LEU A 83 2.81 5.37 -3.93
C LEU A 83 3.59 6.65 -3.59
N ALA A 84 2.95 7.82 -3.65
CA ALA A 84 3.54 9.07 -3.22
C ALA A 84 3.72 9.12 -1.70
N ALA A 85 2.73 8.69 -0.93
CA ALA A 85 2.82 8.58 0.53
C ALA A 85 3.98 7.66 0.95
N ARG A 86 4.13 6.51 0.30
CA ARG A 86 5.21 5.55 0.52
C ARG A 86 6.61 6.12 0.26
N ARG A 87 6.77 6.99 -0.74
CA ARG A 87 8.06 7.70 -0.95
C ARG A 87 8.42 8.60 0.24
N VAL A 88 7.43 9.13 0.95
CA VAL A 88 7.62 9.96 2.14
C VAL A 88 7.87 9.08 3.36
N ASP A 89 6.94 8.20 3.70
CA ASP A 89 7.00 7.41 4.93
C ASP A 89 8.03 6.26 4.88
N GLY A 90 8.43 5.80 3.69
CA GLY A 90 9.43 4.76 3.48
C GLY A 90 8.89 3.33 3.47
N GLY A 91 7.58 3.12 3.54
CA GLY A 91 6.98 1.80 3.39
C GLY A 91 6.86 1.33 1.94
N GLU A 92 6.58 0.04 1.75
CA GLU A 92 6.23 -0.54 0.46
C GLU A 92 4.70 -0.56 0.26
N GLN A 93 4.25 -0.53 -1.00
CA GLN A 93 2.83 -0.60 -1.32
C GLN A 93 2.52 -1.82 -2.20
N PHE A 94 1.51 -2.58 -1.80
CA PHE A 94 0.94 -3.67 -2.58
C PHE A 94 -0.57 -3.48 -2.77
N PHE A 95 -1.08 -4.16 -3.80
CA PHE A 95 -2.49 -4.24 -4.12
C PHE A 95 -2.84 -5.65 -4.57
N THR A 96 -4.05 -6.12 -4.27
CA THR A 96 -4.56 -7.36 -4.87
C THR A 96 -5.35 -7.08 -6.15
N ARG A 97 -5.93 -8.12 -6.75
CA ARG A 97 -6.89 -7.99 -7.86
C ARG A 97 -8.29 -7.52 -7.43
N ALA A 98 -8.58 -7.45 -6.13
CA ALA A 98 -9.90 -7.12 -5.65
C ALA A 98 -10.35 -5.73 -6.13
N ILE A 99 -11.61 -5.63 -6.54
CA ILE A 99 -12.24 -4.36 -6.92
C ILE A 99 -12.96 -3.76 -5.72
N ASP A 100 -12.90 -2.46 -5.56
CA ASP A 100 -13.80 -1.78 -4.64
C ASP A 100 -15.14 -1.53 -5.36
N PHE A 101 -16.19 -2.22 -4.92
CA PHE A 101 -17.53 -2.12 -5.48
C PHE A 101 -18.46 -1.25 -4.62
N GLY A 102 -17.88 -0.49 -3.68
CA GLY A 102 -18.61 0.33 -2.73
C GLY A 102 -19.08 -0.46 -1.51
N PHE A 103 -20.10 0.07 -0.83
CA PHE A 103 -20.54 -0.44 0.46
C PHE A 103 -21.16 -1.85 0.36
N SER A 104 -20.58 -2.81 1.08
CA SER A 104 -21.17 -4.14 1.30
C SER A 104 -21.86 -4.22 2.65
N LYS A 105 -22.89 -5.07 2.76
CA LYS A 105 -23.58 -5.32 4.04
C LYS A 105 -23.08 -6.55 4.78
N SER A 106 -22.27 -7.39 4.13
CA SER A 106 -21.77 -8.64 4.71
C SER A 106 -20.47 -9.09 4.04
N ALA A 107 -19.63 -9.79 4.80
CA ALA A 107 -18.41 -10.37 4.25
C ALA A 107 -18.68 -11.42 3.15
N ASP A 108 -19.78 -12.17 3.24
CA ASP A 108 -20.15 -13.17 2.23
C ASP A 108 -20.52 -12.55 0.88
N GLU A 109 -21.09 -11.34 0.87
CA GLU A 109 -21.28 -10.56 -0.36
C GLU A 109 -19.94 -10.18 -0.97
N THR A 110 -19.04 -9.59 -0.17
CA THR A 110 -17.70 -9.20 -0.61
C THR A 110 -16.91 -10.37 -1.18
N LEU A 111 -16.88 -11.50 -0.47
CA LEU A 111 -16.12 -12.68 -0.87
C LEU A 111 -16.70 -13.39 -2.10
N ARG A 112 -18.00 -13.21 -2.39
CA ARG A 112 -18.60 -13.67 -3.66
C ARG A 112 -18.17 -12.79 -4.83
N ILE A 113 -18.12 -11.47 -4.65
CA ILE A 113 -17.71 -10.53 -5.71
C ILE A 113 -16.22 -10.66 -6.01
N TRP A 114 -15.39 -10.78 -4.96
CA TRP A 114 -13.93 -10.83 -5.09
C TRP A 114 -13.37 -12.15 -5.60
N ASP A 115 -14.16 -13.23 -5.57
CA ASP A 115 -13.64 -14.59 -5.56
C ASP A 115 -12.63 -14.80 -4.42
N ARG A 116 -13.13 -15.37 -3.32
CA ARG A 116 -12.35 -15.66 -2.11
C ARG A 116 -11.01 -16.35 -2.40
N GLN A 117 -10.97 -17.34 -3.29
CA GLN A 117 -9.75 -18.10 -3.51
C GLN A 117 -8.72 -17.30 -4.29
N ALA A 118 -9.17 -16.50 -5.26
CA ALA A 118 -8.29 -15.65 -6.05
C ALA A 118 -7.63 -14.57 -5.18
N VAL A 119 -8.42 -13.84 -4.37
CA VAL A 119 -7.88 -12.79 -3.49
C VAL A 119 -7.03 -13.37 -2.37
N LEU A 120 -7.44 -14.50 -1.77
CA LEU A 120 -6.60 -15.18 -0.78
C LEU A 120 -5.24 -15.60 -1.39
N GLY A 121 -5.23 -16.07 -2.63
CA GLY A 121 -4.00 -16.42 -3.34
C GLY A 121 -3.07 -15.22 -3.55
N ASP A 122 -3.61 -14.03 -3.81
CA ASP A 122 -2.82 -12.80 -3.91
C ASP A 122 -2.22 -12.42 -2.55
N ILE A 123 -3.00 -12.48 -1.46
CA ILE A 123 -2.50 -12.21 -0.10
C ILE A 123 -1.37 -13.17 0.26
N VAL A 124 -1.56 -14.47 0.02
CA VAL A 124 -0.54 -15.49 0.31
C VAL A 124 0.75 -15.24 -0.48
N ARG A 125 0.67 -14.78 -1.73
CA ARG A 125 1.84 -14.43 -2.55
C ARG A 125 2.60 -13.21 -2.03
N ILE A 126 1.93 -12.28 -1.35
CA ILE A 126 2.62 -11.14 -0.71
C ILE A 126 3.34 -11.59 0.57
N ILE A 127 2.78 -12.58 1.28
CA ILE A 127 3.37 -13.12 2.52
C ILE A 127 4.56 -14.05 2.24
N ARG A 128 4.57 -14.77 1.12
CA ARG A 128 5.51 -15.87 0.81
C ARG A 128 6.23 -15.65 -0.51
#